data_AF-A0A0F9CEI4-F1
#
_entry.id   AF-A0A0F9CEI4-F1
#
_cell.length_a   1.000
_cell.length_b   1.000
_cell.length_c   1.000
_cell.angle_alpha   90.00
_cell.angle_beta   90.00
_cell.angle_gamma   90.00
#
_symmetry.space_group_name_H-M   'P 1'
#
loop_
_entity.id
_entity.type
_entity.pdbx_description
1 polymer ?
#
loop_
_entity_poly.entity_id
_entity_poly.type
_entity_poly.pdbx_seq_one_letter_code
_entity_poly.pdbx_strand_id
1 'polypeptide(L)'
;MKRMLVLMLVSATLLTLSVWGGGAKETAPDTEAVKEVKLHIAYAGGDPLYKQVISDIVENFGKENPNIIVNNEASGTGSYPEFLKTKDAMGEFPDVVMIRNSTQYILANKLAVLPDELVNLFDDPVEFDGKVYDKVKSDNLFDQIAYAAYLCGCP
;
A
#
# COMPACT_ATOMS: atom_id res chain seq x y z
N MET A 1 60.56 14.71 -57.63
CA MET A 1 59.21 14.10 -57.55
C MET A 1 58.24 15.20 -57.08
N LYS A 2 58.05 16.25 -57.89
CA LYS A 2 56.90 16.47 -58.82
C LYS A 2 55.52 16.50 -58.13
N ARG A 3 55.19 17.71 -57.69
CA ARG A 3 53.90 18.41 -57.84
C ARG A 3 52.72 17.94 -56.98
N MET A 4 52.71 18.53 -55.80
CA MET A 4 51.55 19.21 -55.21
C MET A 4 50.70 19.94 -56.28
N LEU A 5 49.37 19.86 -56.11
CA LEU A 5 48.30 20.66 -56.76
C LEU A 5 47.76 20.20 -58.12
N VAL A 6 46.60 19.51 -58.13
CA VAL A 6 45.41 19.67 -59.03
C VAL A 6 44.23 18.95 -58.32
N LEU A 7 43.29 19.65 -57.67
CA LEU A 7 42.03 20.20 -58.19
C LEU A 7 41.00 19.17 -58.74
N MET A 8 39.86 19.09 -58.04
CA MET A 8 38.47 18.96 -58.52
C MET A 8 38.13 18.07 -59.74
N LEU A 9 37.20 17.12 -59.53
CA LEU A 9 35.92 16.91 -60.25
C LEU A 9 35.53 15.41 -60.36
N VAL A 10 34.70 14.93 -59.42
CA VAL A 10 33.55 14.03 -59.66
C VAL A 10 32.55 14.38 -58.53
N SER A 11 31.64 15.33 -58.77
CA SER A 11 30.22 15.02 -59.08
C SER A 11 29.56 14.25 -57.93
N ALA A 12 28.98 14.93 -56.94
CA ALA A 12 27.56 15.30 -56.90
C ALA A 12 26.61 14.10 -57.01
N THR A 13 25.76 13.95 -55.98
CA THR A 13 24.72 12.92 -55.68
C THR A 13 25.19 12.02 -54.52
N LEU A 14 24.55 11.94 -53.35
CA LEU A 14 23.18 12.20 -52.93
C LEU A 14 23.19 12.82 -51.52
N LEU A 15 22.37 13.86 -51.33
CA LEU A 15 21.95 14.34 -50.02
C LEU A 15 21.07 13.28 -49.32
N THR A 16 20.98 13.43 -48.00
CA THR A 16 20.09 12.75 -47.03
C THR A 16 20.64 11.44 -46.42
N LEU A 17 21.17 11.55 -45.20
CA LEU A 17 20.42 11.21 -43.99
C LEU A 17 21.13 11.79 -42.77
N SER A 18 20.30 12.33 -41.89
CA SER A 18 20.58 13.06 -40.67
C SER A 18 21.61 12.37 -39.76
N VAL A 19 22.67 13.11 -39.46
CA VAL A 19 23.47 12.94 -38.25
C VAL A 19 22.55 13.15 -37.05
N TRP A 20 22.35 12.10 -36.26
CA TRP A 20 22.01 12.24 -34.85
C TRP A 20 22.95 11.32 -34.06
N GLY A 21 23.77 11.93 -33.20
CA GLY A 21 24.83 11.27 -32.48
C GLY A 21 24.29 10.13 -31.60
N GLY A 22 24.75 8.91 -31.89
CA GLY A 22 24.70 7.79 -30.96
C GLY A 22 25.79 7.96 -29.92
N GLY A 23 25.56 8.87 -28.96
CA GLY A 23 26.25 8.81 -27.68
C GLY A 23 25.83 7.53 -26.98
N ALA A 24 26.81 6.73 -26.58
CA ALA A 24 26.61 5.60 -25.67
C ALA A 24 25.96 6.16 -24.40
N LYS A 25 24.64 5.99 -24.29
CA LYS A 25 23.91 6.30 -23.08
C LYS A 25 24.11 5.11 -22.16
N GLU A 26 25.02 5.26 -21.21
CA GLU A 26 25.06 4.42 -20.02
C GLU A 26 23.66 4.40 -19.43
N THR A 27 23.03 3.23 -19.47
CA THR A 27 21.75 2.97 -18.82
C THR A 27 22.01 3.05 -17.31
N ALA A 28 21.68 4.20 -16.73
CA ALA A 28 21.55 4.33 -15.28
C ALA A 28 20.53 3.30 -14.78
N PRO A 29 20.69 2.76 -13.56
CA PRO A 29 19.71 1.86 -12.97
C PRO A 29 18.37 2.58 -12.90
N ASP A 30 17.34 1.97 -13.47
CA ASP A 30 15.97 2.42 -13.32
C ASP A 30 15.64 2.36 -11.81
N THR A 31 15.69 3.51 -11.16
CA THR A 31 15.25 3.63 -9.77
C THR A 31 13.74 3.59 -9.85
N GLU A 32 13.16 2.40 -9.65
CA GLU A 32 11.71 2.25 -9.54
C GLU A 32 11.20 3.28 -8.53
N ALA A 33 10.41 4.23 -9.03
CA ALA A 33 9.86 5.28 -8.19
C ALA A 33 8.96 4.62 -7.14
N VAL A 34 9.32 4.77 -5.86
CA VAL A 34 8.55 4.21 -4.75
C VAL A 34 7.14 4.80 -4.80
N LYS A 35 6.15 3.95 -5.06
CA LYS A 35 4.75 4.36 -5.21
C LYS A 35 4.19 4.81 -3.86
N GLU A 36 3.48 5.93 -3.86
CA GLU A 36 2.71 6.40 -2.70
C GLU A 36 1.57 5.41 -2.40
N VAL A 37 1.47 4.98 -1.14
CA VAL A 37 0.42 4.11 -0.62
C VAL A 37 -0.38 4.87 0.43
N LYS A 38 -1.71 4.76 0.40
CA LYS A 38 -2.60 5.36 1.41
C LYS A 38 -3.32 4.23 2.13
N LEU A 39 -3.32 4.26 3.45
CA LEU A 39 -4.01 3.30 4.30
C LEU A 39 -4.99 4.05 5.21
N HIS A 40 -6.21 3.55 5.30
CA HIS A 40 -7.23 4.03 6.22
C HIS A 40 -7.41 3.02 7.36
N ILE A 41 -7.16 3.45 8.58
CA ILE A 41 -7.25 2.61 9.79
C ILE A 41 -8.37 3.15 10.65
N ALA A 42 -9.28 2.28 11.14
CA ALA A 42 -10.26 2.71 12.12
C ALA A 42 -10.29 1.85 13.38
N TYR A 43 -10.50 2.52 14.52
CA TYR A 43 -10.40 1.90 15.84
C TYR A 43 -11.40 2.50 16.84
N ALA A 44 -11.64 1.82 17.96
CA ALA A 44 -12.60 2.29 18.96
C ALA A 44 -12.04 3.51 19.71
N GLY A 45 -12.81 4.61 19.70
CA GLY A 45 -12.41 5.89 20.31
C GLY A 45 -12.78 6.07 21.79
N GLY A 46 -13.08 5.01 22.52
CA GLY A 46 -13.53 5.11 23.92
C GLY A 46 -12.44 5.47 24.93
N ASP A 47 -11.19 5.11 24.66
CA ASP A 47 -10.05 5.28 25.57
C ASP A 47 -9.06 6.34 25.03
N PRO A 48 -8.83 7.46 25.75
CA PRO A 48 -7.86 8.48 25.35
C PRO A 48 -6.41 7.98 25.29
N LEU A 49 -6.01 7.05 26.17
CA LEU A 49 -4.66 6.49 26.15
C LEU A 49 -4.45 5.66 24.89
N TYR A 50 -5.45 4.85 24.53
CA TYR A 50 -5.42 4.06 23.30
C TYR A 50 -5.29 4.95 22.06
N LYS A 51 -6.01 6.08 22.00
CA LYS A 51 -5.88 7.07 20.90
C LYS A 51 -4.45 7.60 20.78
N GLN A 52 -3.82 7.96 21.91
CA GLN A 52 -2.44 8.44 21.90
C GLN A 52 -1.48 7.38 21.40
N VAL A 53 -1.62 6.14 21.89
CA VAL A 53 -0.77 5.02 21.45
C VAL A 53 -0.89 4.78 19.95
N ILE A 54 -2.10 4.78 19.38
CA ILE A 54 -2.28 4.64 17.93
C ILE A 54 -1.65 5.82 17.18
N SER A 55 -1.79 7.05 17.70
CA SER A 55 -1.17 8.24 17.10
C SER A 55 0.36 8.11 17.06
N ASP A 56 0.99 7.67 18.15
CA ASP A 56 2.44 7.51 18.24
C ASP A 56 2.94 6.40 17.29
N ILE A 57 2.20 5.30 17.18
CA ILE A 57 2.50 4.22 16.23
C ILE A 57 2.45 4.73 14.80
N VAL A 58 1.38 5.45 14.43
CA VAL A 58 1.21 6.02 13.08
C VAL A 58 2.32 7.02 12.75
N GLU A 59 2.68 7.89 13.70
CA GLU A 59 3.74 8.87 13.51
C GLU A 59 5.10 8.19 13.29
N ASN A 60 5.45 7.21 14.12
CA ASN A 60 6.73 6.49 14.01
C ASN A 60 6.78 5.66 12.72
N PHE A 61 5.70 4.97 12.38
CA PHE A 61 5.58 4.22 11.12
C PHE A 61 5.76 5.13 9.90
N GLY A 62 5.15 6.32 9.91
CA GLY A 62 5.28 7.30 8.82
C GLY A 62 6.68 7.89 8.68
N LYS A 63 7.44 8.04 9.78
CA LYS A 63 8.85 8.47 9.74
C LYS A 63 9.74 7.43 9.06
N GLU A 64 9.49 6.14 9.32
CA GLU A 64 10.25 5.03 8.74
C GLU A 64 9.81 4.71 7.31
N ASN A 65 8.57 5.02 6.95
CA ASN A 65 7.95 4.69 5.66
C ASN A 65 7.34 5.94 5.01
N PRO A 66 8.16 6.88 4.50
CA PRO A 66 7.68 8.17 4.00
C PRO A 66 6.78 8.07 2.75
N ASN A 67 6.79 6.94 2.05
CA ASN A 67 5.92 6.65 0.92
C ASN A 67 4.55 6.08 1.33
N ILE A 68 4.30 5.86 2.62
CA ILE A 68 3.03 5.33 3.14
C ILE A 68 2.35 6.39 4.01
N ILE A 69 1.16 6.81 3.59
CA ILE A 69 0.33 7.76 4.31
C ILE A 69 -0.75 6.98 5.05
N VAL A 70 -0.71 7.02 6.38
CA VAL A 70 -1.71 6.37 7.22
C VAL A 70 -2.68 7.41 7.76
N ASN A 71 -3.94 7.28 7.39
CA ASN A 71 -5.06 8.06 7.91
C ASN A 71 -5.77 7.22 8.97
N ASN A 72 -5.73 7.64 10.23
CA ASN A 72 -6.35 6.90 11.34
C ASN A 72 -7.59 7.62 11.87
N GLU A 73 -8.67 6.88 12.08
CA GLU A 73 -9.96 7.39 12.54
C GLU A 73 -10.46 6.65 13.78
N ALA A 74 -10.66 7.39 14.87
CA ALA A 74 -11.32 6.86 16.05
C ALA A 74 -12.83 6.98 15.91
N SER A 75 -13.59 5.98 16.35
CA SER A 75 -15.05 6.12 16.44
C SER A 75 -15.45 7.29 17.35
N GLY A 76 -16.46 8.05 16.93
CA GLY A 76 -17.05 9.15 17.71
C GLY A 76 -18.02 8.68 18.79
N THR A 77 -19.18 9.34 18.90
CA THR A 77 -20.25 8.94 19.82
C THR A 77 -20.98 7.70 19.30
N GLY A 78 -21.22 6.73 20.18
CA GLY A 78 -21.89 5.47 19.83
C GLY A 78 -20.99 4.25 19.98
N SER A 79 -21.47 3.09 19.52
CA SER A 79 -20.69 1.86 19.56
C SER A 79 -19.80 1.74 18.31
N TYR A 80 -18.61 1.16 18.48
CA TYR A 80 -17.68 0.92 17.37
C TYR A 80 -18.30 0.07 16.24
N PRO A 81 -19.11 -0.98 16.51
CA PRO A 81 -19.82 -1.70 15.44
C PRO A 81 -20.79 -0.85 14.63
N GLU A 82 -21.52 0.07 15.27
CA GLU A 82 -22.42 0.99 14.53
C GLU A 82 -21.63 1.96 13.67
N PHE A 83 -20.50 2.47 14.17
CA PHE A 83 -19.57 3.27 13.38
C PHE A 83 -19.08 2.51 12.13
N LEU A 84 -18.67 1.25 12.28
CA LEU A 84 -18.27 0.42 11.13
C LEU A 84 -19.41 0.17 10.14
N LYS A 85 -20.65 -0.03 10.62
CA LYS A 85 -21.82 -0.16 9.73
C LYS A 85 -22.08 1.12 8.95
N THR A 86 -21.93 2.30 9.58
CA THR A 86 -22.05 3.58 8.87
C THR A 86 -20.98 3.73 7.79
N LYS A 87 -19.72 3.40 8.11
CA LYS A 87 -18.62 3.42 7.14
C LYS A 87 -18.87 2.47 5.97
N ASP A 88 -19.33 1.26 6.25
CA ASP A 88 -19.68 0.29 5.20
C ASP A 88 -20.82 0.80 4.31
N ALA A 89 -21.88 1.35 4.91
CA ALA A 89 -23.02 1.90 4.17
C ALA A 89 -22.64 3.09 3.27
N MET A 90 -21.57 3.81 3.62
CA MET A 90 -21.01 4.92 2.83
C MET A 90 -20.01 4.46 1.77
N GLY A 91 -19.65 3.18 1.73
CA GLY A 91 -18.56 2.68 0.88
C GLY A 91 -17.17 3.11 1.35
N GLU A 92 -17.05 3.51 2.62
CA GLU A 92 -15.82 3.99 3.26
C GLU A 92 -15.29 3.00 4.31
N PHE A 93 -15.55 1.69 4.13
CA PHE A 93 -15.00 0.70 5.05
C PHE A 93 -13.45 0.82 5.09
N PRO A 94 -12.83 0.88 6.28
CA PRO A 94 -11.38 1.06 6.40
C PRO A 94 -10.59 -0.14 5.86
N ASP A 95 -9.31 0.06 5.55
CA ASP A 95 -8.38 -1.00 5.13
C ASP A 95 -7.88 -1.84 6.32
N VAL A 96 -7.74 -1.22 7.48
CA VAL A 96 -7.36 -1.89 8.74
C VAL A 96 -8.37 -1.53 9.82
N VAL A 97 -8.92 -2.55 10.47
CA VAL A 97 -10.05 -2.41 11.40
C VAL A 97 -9.77 -3.16 12.69
N MET A 98 -10.11 -2.53 13.82
CA MET A 98 -9.96 -3.17 15.12
C MET A 98 -11.16 -4.08 15.40
N ILE A 99 -11.02 -5.41 15.30
CA ILE A 99 -12.17 -6.32 15.42
C ILE A 99 -12.03 -7.28 16.60
N ARG A 100 -13.07 -7.31 17.45
CA ARG A 100 -13.21 -8.27 18.56
C ARG A 100 -13.60 -9.67 18.11
N ASN A 101 -14.53 -9.73 17.15
CA ASN A 101 -15.12 -10.97 16.64
C ASN A 101 -15.19 -10.86 15.12
N SER A 102 -14.24 -11.53 14.46
CA SER A 102 -14.06 -11.50 13.01
C SER A 102 -15.10 -12.33 12.25
N THR A 103 -15.71 -13.33 12.88
CA THR A 103 -16.63 -14.28 12.21
C THR A 103 -17.70 -13.59 11.37
N GLN A 104 -18.40 -12.61 11.95
CA GLN A 104 -19.48 -11.91 11.24
C GLN A 104 -18.98 -11.09 10.03
N TYR A 105 -17.77 -10.54 10.11
CA TYR A 105 -17.15 -9.77 9.04
C TYR A 105 -16.57 -10.66 7.94
N ILE A 106 -16.06 -11.84 8.31
CA ILE A 106 -15.63 -12.88 7.37
C ILE A 106 -16.83 -13.38 6.56
N LEU A 107 -17.92 -13.75 7.24
CA LEU A 107 -19.16 -14.21 6.59
C LEU A 107 -19.80 -13.13 5.69
N ALA A 108 -19.55 -11.85 5.98
CA ALA A 108 -19.98 -10.73 5.17
C ALA A 108 -18.98 -10.33 4.06
N ASN A 109 -17.92 -11.11 3.85
CA ASN A 109 -16.83 -10.83 2.90
C ASN A 109 -16.17 -9.46 3.08
N LYS A 110 -16.02 -9.00 4.33
CA LYS A 110 -15.39 -7.71 4.67
C LYS A 110 -13.92 -7.81 5.03
N LEU A 111 -13.41 -9.00 5.34
CA LEU A 111 -12.02 -9.22 5.74
C LEU A 111 -11.22 -9.95 4.67
N ALA A 112 -9.96 -9.55 4.53
CA ALA A 112 -9.00 -10.24 3.68
C ALA A 112 -8.50 -11.51 4.38
N VAL A 113 -8.20 -12.54 3.60
CA VAL A 113 -7.31 -13.59 4.08
C VAL A 113 -5.92 -12.98 4.24
N LEU A 114 -5.28 -13.24 5.37
CA LEU A 114 -3.91 -12.83 5.61
C LEU A 114 -2.95 -13.60 4.69
N PRO A 115 -2.05 -12.91 3.97
CA PRO A 115 -0.96 -13.55 3.25
C PRO A 115 -0.08 -14.38 4.19
N ASP A 116 0.40 -15.53 3.74
CA ASP A 116 1.24 -16.45 4.55
C ASP A 116 2.47 -15.75 5.15
N GLU A 117 3.04 -14.77 4.45
CA GLU A 117 4.16 -13.95 4.93
C GLU A 117 3.83 -13.14 6.19
N LEU A 118 2.57 -12.70 6.34
CA LEU A 118 2.10 -11.99 7.53
C LEU A 118 1.64 -12.95 8.62
N VAL A 119 1.11 -14.14 8.26
CA VAL A 119 0.68 -15.15 9.24
C VAL A 119 1.81 -15.52 10.19
N ASN A 120 3.04 -15.64 9.67
CA ASN A 120 4.22 -15.97 10.48
C ASN A 120 4.65 -14.88 11.47
N LEU A 121 4.05 -13.68 11.43
CA LEU A 121 4.28 -12.61 12.40
C LEU A 121 3.44 -12.77 13.67
N PHE A 122 2.52 -13.73 13.71
CA PHE A 122 1.57 -13.91 14.81
C PHE A 122 1.80 -15.24 15.54
N ASP A 123 1.83 -15.18 16.87
CA ASP A 123 2.00 -16.38 17.70
C ASP A 123 0.74 -17.27 17.72
N ASP A 124 -0.45 -16.67 17.64
CA ASP A 124 -1.75 -17.36 17.74
C ASP A 124 -2.77 -16.86 16.68
N PRO A 125 -2.60 -17.17 15.38
CA PRO A 125 -3.52 -16.71 14.35
C PRO A 125 -4.94 -17.28 14.54
N VAL A 126 -5.96 -16.47 14.21
CA VAL A 126 -7.36 -16.93 14.21
C VAL A 126 -7.70 -17.53 12.85
N GLU A 127 -7.94 -18.84 12.85
CA GLU A 127 -8.40 -19.58 11.68
C GLU A 127 -9.94 -19.62 11.59
N PHE A 128 -10.46 -19.40 10.40
CA PHE A 128 -11.84 -19.65 10.02
C PHE A 128 -11.86 -20.41 8.69
N ASP A 129 -12.45 -21.60 8.69
CA ASP A 129 -12.55 -22.46 7.49
C ASP A 129 -11.18 -22.72 6.82
N GLY A 130 -10.14 -22.98 7.62
CA GLY A 130 -8.77 -23.25 7.15
C GLY A 130 -8.02 -22.04 6.59
N LYS A 131 -8.51 -20.83 6.82
CA LYS A 131 -7.89 -19.56 6.40
C LYS A 131 -7.68 -18.64 7.59
N VAL A 132 -6.58 -17.88 7.57
CA VAL A 132 -6.24 -16.92 8.63
C VAL A 132 -6.73 -15.53 8.23
N TYR A 133 -7.41 -14.82 9.12
CA TYR A 133 -7.98 -13.48 8.86
C TYR A 133 -7.54 -12.42 9.87
N ASP A 134 -7.12 -12.85 11.06
CA ASP A 134 -6.87 -11.99 12.21
C ASP A 134 -5.77 -12.58 13.08
N LYS A 135 -5.15 -11.75 13.90
CA LYS A 135 -4.17 -12.17 14.90
C LYS A 135 -4.83 -12.35 16.26
N VAL A 136 -4.31 -13.32 17.00
CA VAL A 136 -4.46 -13.55 18.45
C VAL A 136 -5.90 -13.56 18.99
N LYS A 137 -6.26 -14.71 19.55
CA LYS A 137 -7.44 -14.90 20.40
C LYS A 137 -7.17 -14.32 21.81
N SER A 138 -6.99 -13.00 21.93
CA SER A 138 -6.61 -12.33 23.18
C SER A 138 -7.76 -11.52 23.78
N ASP A 139 -7.89 -11.57 25.11
CA ASP A 139 -8.79 -10.73 25.90
C ASP A 139 -8.28 -9.29 26.05
N ASN A 140 -7.05 -9.00 25.60
CA ASN A 140 -6.42 -7.69 25.68
C ASN A 140 -6.95 -6.75 24.59
N LEU A 141 -7.12 -5.47 24.94
CA LEU A 141 -7.68 -4.46 24.04
C LEU A 141 -6.76 -4.17 22.83
N PHE A 142 -5.45 -4.37 23.01
CA PHE A 142 -4.41 -4.02 22.05
C PHE A 142 -4.16 -5.08 20.97
N ASP A 143 -4.71 -6.27 21.13
CA ASP A 143 -4.40 -7.41 20.26
C ASP A 143 -5.39 -7.60 19.10
N GLN A 144 -6.41 -6.73 18.99
CA GLN A 144 -7.60 -6.94 18.15
C GLN A 144 -7.50 -6.21 16.79
N ILE A 145 -6.48 -6.49 15.97
CA ILE A 145 -6.28 -5.81 14.68
C ILE A 145 -6.50 -6.78 13.52
N ALA A 146 -7.58 -6.56 12.77
CA ALA A 146 -7.92 -7.32 11.57
C ALA A 146 -7.70 -6.48 10.30
N TYR A 147 -7.44 -7.18 9.20
CA TYR A 147 -7.24 -6.58 7.89
C TYR A 147 -8.51 -6.67 7.06
N ALA A 148 -8.93 -5.54 6.52
CA ALA A 148 -10.03 -5.47 5.59
C ALA A 148 -9.48 -5.32 4.18
N ALA A 149 -9.68 -6.33 3.34
CA ALA A 149 -9.65 -6.11 1.91
C ALA A 149 -11.09 -5.81 1.50
N TYR A 150 -11.32 -4.61 0.97
CA TYR A 150 -12.43 -4.48 0.05
C TYR A 150 -12.16 -5.43 -1.11
N LEU A 151 -12.84 -6.57 -1.11
CA LEU A 151 -13.23 -7.22 -2.35
C LEU A 151 -14.22 -6.26 -3.01
N CYS A 152 -13.70 -5.16 -3.58
CA CYS A 152 -14.42 -4.45 -4.61
C CYS A 152 -14.67 -5.49 -5.70
N GLY A 153 -15.86 -6.08 -5.67
CA GLY A 153 -16.48 -6.65 -6.84
C GLY A 153 -16.62 -5.53 -7.86
N CYS A 154 -15.54 -5.25 -8.58
CA CYS A 154 -15.69 -4.83 -9.95
C CYS A 154 -16.20 -6.07 -10.71
N PRO A 155 -17.35 -6.00 -11.40
CA PRO A 155 -17.65 -6.96 -12.46
C PRO A 155 -16.55 -6.97 -13.53
#